data_AF-A0A957S3Y7-F1
#
_entry.id   AF-A0A957S3Y7-F1
#
_cell.length_a   1.000
_cell.length_b   1.000
_cell.length_c   1.000
_cell.angle_alpha   90.00
_cell.angle_beta   90.00
_cell.angle_gamma   90.00
#
_symmetry.space_group_name_H-M   'P 1'
#
loop_
_entity.id
_entity.type
_entity.pdbx_description
1 polymer ?
#
loop_
_entity_poly.entity_id
_entity_poly.type
_entity_poly.pdbx_seq_one_letter_code
_entity_poly.pdbx_strand_id
1 'polypeptide(L)'
;MSNDEFAAQIDFLIEIDKLKRVLRQTPLSDDSRRENSAEHSWHLAVMAMLLADHAPQPVDLPRVMELVLVHDIVEIDAGDTFCYDEAGYLDKAAREQAAAERIFGILPDAQADRCMALWREFEAGESAEAQFATALDRLQPMLLNWRSGGGSWRNHDVREAQVQARQSPIRDALPVAWPMVQETIAEAMALGLIRPDEELLPDGIDPQAYLNSDPGFMPYYDRYQPDLERIRQIEALQPRADLLIFSEAWCGDCRRNVPRWTRLVEELPQWRNRVLPREAPHSTRYQIVRIPTFVLLDPDSGAEMGRIVENPQQSLEADSLAILQRYHGLTGRNA
;
A
#
# COMPACT_ATOMS: atom_id res chain seq x y z
N MET A 1 -25.31 40.98 8.48
CA MET A 1 -24.87 40.34 7.23
C MET A 1 -25.10 41.30 6.09
N SER A 2 -24.07 41.61 5.32
CA SER A 2 -24.25 42.35 4.06
C SER A 2 -24.88 41.43 3.00
N ASN A 3 -25.49 42.01 1.96
CA ASN A 3 -25.99 41.20 0.83
C ASN A 3 -24.86 40.42 0.14
N ASP A 4 -23.63 40.93 0.20
CA ASP A 4 -22.44 40.30 -0.40
C ASP A 4 -21.98 39.07 0.41
N GLU A 5 -22.04 39.13 1.75
CA GLU A 5 -21.74 37.97 2.61
C GLU A 5 -22.71 36.81 2.38
N PHE A 6 -24.01 37.11 2.26
CA PHE A 6 -25.01 36.08 1.98
C PHE A 6 -24.82 35.48 0.58
N ALA A 7 -24.50 36.29 -0.42
CA ALA A 7 -24.21 35.81 -1.78
C ALA A 7 -23.02 34.84 -1.79
N ALA A 8 -21.91 35.20 -1.14
CA ALA A 8 -20.72 34.36 -0.98
C ALA A 8 -21.04 33.00 -0.30
N GLN A 9 -21.88 33.01 0.74
CA GLN A 9 -22.35 31.79 1.38
C GLN A 9 -23.18 30.91 0.44
N ILE A 10 -24.08 31.50 -0.34
CA ILE A 10 -24.88 30.75 -1.32
C ILE A 10 -23.99 30.17 -2.42
N ASP A 11 -23.01 30.93 -2.91
CA ASP A 11 -22.05 30.46 -3.91
C ASP A 11 -21.24 29.27 -3.38
N PHE A 12 -20.77 29.33 -2.12
CA PHE A 12 -20.11 28.19 -1.48
C PHE A 12 -21.04 26.97 -1.36
N LEU A 13 -22.28 27.16 -0.92
CA LEU A 13 -23.26 26.07 -0.78
C LEU A 13 -23.59 25.40 -2.12
N ILE A 14 -23.57 26.16 -3.22
CA ILE A 14 -23.70 25.62 -4.58
C ILE A 14 -22.42 24.90 -5.00
N GLU A 15 -21.24 25.45 -4.68
CA GLU A 15 -19.94 24.86 -5.05
C GLU A 15 -19.76 23.47 -4.45
N ILE A 16 -20.10 23.28 -3.17
CA ILE A 16 -19.92 21.99 -2.49
C ILE A 16 -20.83 20.87 -3.01
N ASP A 17 -21.86 21.17 -3.82
CA ASP A 17 -22.65 20.15 -4.52
C ASP A 17 -21.78 19.26 -5.41
N LYS A 18 -20.68 19.83 -5.95
CA LYS A 18 -19.71 19.11 -6.79
C LYS A 18 -19.05 17.94 -6.07
N LEU A 19 -18.99 17.95 -4.73
CA LEU A 19 -18.42 16.85 -3.95
C LEU A 19 -19.13 15.52 -4.22
N LYS A 20 -20.43 15.54 -4.56
CA LYS A 20 -21.22 14.36 -4.94
C LYS A 20 -20.71 13.67 -6.21
N ARG A 21 -19.85 14.32 -6.99
CA ARG A 21 -19.26 13.79 -8.23
C ARG A 21 -17.89 13.18 -8.00
N VAL A 22 -17.26 13.45 -6.87
CA VAL A 22 -15.98 12.84 -6.49
C VAL A 22 -16.27 11.42 -6.03
N LEU A 23 -15.74 10.43 -6.74
CA LEU A 23 -15.98 9.03 -6.47
C LEU A 23 -14.76 8.42 -5.79
N ARG A 24 -14.99 7.75 -4.67
CA ARG A 24 -13.99 7.01 -3.90
C ARG A 24 -13.78 5.63 -4.51
N GLN A 25 -12.69 4.95 -4.16
CA GLN A 25 -12.49 3.54 -4.55
C GLN A 25 -13.41 2.57 -3.81
N THR A 26 -13.83 2.93 -2.60
CA THR A 26 -14.73 2.12 -1.76
C THR A 26 -16.09 1.94 -2.45
N PRO A 27 -16.60 0.71 -2.64
CA PRO A 27 -17.96 0.49 -3.11
C PRO A 27 -18.98 0.67 -1.98
N LEU A 28 -20.26 0.83 -2.34
CA LEU A 28 -21.35 0.65 -1.39
C LEU A 28 -21.35 -0.78 -0.83
N SER A 29 -22.03 -0.99 0.31
CA SER A 29 -22.05 -2.30 0.98
C SER A 29 -22.65 -3.44 0.15
N ASP A 30 -23.42 -3.13 -0.88
CA ASP A 30 -24.03 -4.08 -1.82
C ASP A 30 -23.27 -4.21 -3.14
N ASP A 31 -22.10 -3.57 -3.25
CA ASP A 31 -21.24 -3.54 -4.43
C ASP A 31 -21.92 -2.99 -5.71
N SER A 32 -23.02 -2.23 -5.56
CA SER A 32 -23.80 -1.73 -6.71
C SER A 32 -23.10 -0.61 -7.48
N ARG A 33 -22.31 0.20 -6.78
CA ARG A 33 -21.50 1.30 -7.33
C ARG A 33 -20.44 1.74 -6.32
N ARG A 34 -19.54 2.61 -6.77
CA ARG A 34 -18.61 3.34 -5.90
C ARG A 34 -19.33 4.38 -5.04
N GLU A 35 -18.82 4.55 -3.83
CA GLU A 35 -19.17 5.64 -2.92
C GLU A 35 -18.70 7.00 -3.49
N ASN A 36 -19.41 8.09 -3.20
CA ASN A 36 -18.95 9.46 -3.41
C ASN A 36 -18.56 10.15 -2.10
N SER A 37 -17.72 11.18 -2.16
CA SER A 37 -17.18 11.82 -0.96
C SER A 37 -18.24 12.52 -0.10
N ALA A 38 -19.33 13.02 -0.71
CA ALA A 38 -20.41 13.66 0.05
C ALA A 38 -21.23 12.64 0.88
N GLU A 39 -21.55 11.48 0.32
CA GLU A 39 -22.25 10.42 1.07
C GLU A 39 -21.32 9.74 2.10
N HIS A 40 -20.01 9.71 1.83
CA HIS A 40 -19.01 9.31 2.80
C HIS A 40 -19.04 10.20 4.05
N SER A 41 -18.91 11.52 3.87
CA SER A 41 -18.99 12.50 4.98
C SER A 41 -20.31 12.42 5.76
N TRP A 42 -21.44 12.20 5.06
CA TRP A 42 -22.73 11.96 5.72
C TRP A 42 -22.69 10.71 6.61
N HIS A 43 -22.12 9.60 6.12
CA HIS A 43 -22.01 8.36 6.88
C HIS A 43 -21.13 8.55 8.11
N LEU A 44 -20.00 9.26 7.99
CA LEU A 44 -19.14 9.61 9.12
C LEU A 44 -19.87 10.46 10.17
N ALA A 45 -20.67 11.44 9.75
CA ALA A 45 -21.47 12.26 10.66
C ALA A 45 -22.49 11.41 11.45
N VAL A 46 -23.16 10.46 10.80
CA VAL A 46 -24.06 9.51 11.49
C VAL A 46 -23.29 8.62 12.46
N MET A 47 -22.11 8.13 12.07
CA MET A 47 -21.26 7.34 12.95
C MET A 47 -20.81 8.16 14.17
N ALA A 48 -20.43 9.43 14.01
CA ALA A 48 -20.03 10.30 15.10
C ALA A 48 -21.16 10.46 16.12
N MET A 49 -22.39 10.69 15.67
CA MET A 49 -23.56 10.80 16.55
C MET A 49 -23.82 9.53 17.36
N LEU A 50 -23.56 8.35 16.79
CA LEU A 50 -23.86 7.06 17.42
C LEU A 50 -22.72 6.55 18.30
N LEU A 51 -21.48 6.94 18.01
CA LEU A 51 -20.28 6.34 18.61
C LEU A 51 -19.50 7.30 19.52
N ALA A 52 -19.93 8.57 19.68
CA ALA A 52 -19.22 9.56 20.50
C ALA A 52 -18.96 9.09 21.94
N ASP A 53 -19.92 8.40 22.57
CA ASP A 53 -19.79 7.87 23.94
C ASP A 53 -18.73 6.76 24.07
N HIS A 54 -18.18 6.29 22.95
CA HIS A 54 -17.13 5.28 22.90
C HIS A 54 -15.73 5.87 22.69
N ALA A 55 -15.60 7.19 22.52
CA ALA A 55 -14.31 7.86 22.47
C ALA A 55 -13.55 7.65 23.81
N PRO A 56 -12.23 7.44 23.78
CA PRO A 56 -11.43 7.21 24.99
C PRO A 56 -11.40 8.42 25.94
N GLN A 57 -11.60 9.61 25.38
CA GLN A 57 -11.77 10.86 26.11
C GLN A 57 -13.06 11.53 25.61
N PRO A 58 -13.75 12.33 26.45
CA PRO A 58 -14.91 13.08 25.99
C PRO A 58 -14.54 13.97 24.81
N VAL A 59 -15.32 13.89 23.73
CA VAL A 59 -15.19 14.71 22.54
C VAL A 59 -16.35 15.70 22.45
N ASP A 60 -16.10 16.90 21.93
CA ASP A 60 -17.18 17.82 21.57
C ASP A 60 -17.84 17.36 20.27
N LEU A 61 -19.00 16.69 20.38
CA LEU A 61 -19.72 16.15 19.22
C LEU A 61 -20.01 17.21 18.14
N PRO A 62 -20.57 18.41 18.45
CA PRO A 62 -20.64 19.51 17.49
C PRO A 62 -19.34 19.78 16.73
N ARG A 63 -18.19 19.76 17.41
CA ARG A 63 -16.88 19.97 16.74
C ARG A 63 -16.52 18.80 15.83
N VAL A 64 -16.72 17.55 16.26
CA VAL A 64 -16.51 16.36 15.42
C VAL A 64 -17.40 16.41 14.17
N MET A 65 -18.67 16.81 14.31
CA MET A 65 -19.59 16.98 13.19
C MET A 65 -19.08 18.02 12.19
N GLU A 66 -18.54 19.14 12.66
CA GLU A 66 -17.91 20.14 11.79
C GLU A 66 -16.68 19.60 11.05
N LEU A 67 -15.83 18.82 11.73
CA LEU A 67 -14.65 18.21 11.12
C LEU A 67 -15.04 17.27 9.97
N VAL A 68 -15.90 16.29 10.25
CA VAL A 68 -16.27 15.27 9.23
C VAL A 68 -17.11 15.82 8.10
N LEU A 69 -17.83 16.94 8.28
CA LEU A 69 -18.57 17.58 7.18
C LEU A 69 -17.69 18.45 6.29
N VAL A 70 -16.51 18.87 6.76
CA VAL A 70 -15.60 19.76 6.01
C VAL A 70 -14.42 19.02 5.39
N HIS A 71 -13.95 17.92 5.99
CA HIS A 71 -12.66 17.30 5.67
C HIS A 71 -12.44 17.02 4.17
N ASP A 72 -13.41 16.44 3.48
CA ASP A 72 -13.27 16.05 2.06
C ASP A 72 -13.72 17.14 1.07
N ILE A 73 -14.14 18.34 1.50
CA ILE A 73 -14.57 19.40 0.55
C ILE A 73 -13.45 19.74 -0.45
N VAL A 74 -12.19 19.64 -0.02
CA VAL A 74 -11.01 19.89 -0.87
C VAL A 74 -10.90 18.92 -2.05
N GLU A 75 -11.52 17.75 -1.97
CA GLU A 75 -11.47 16.75 -3.04
C GLU A 75 -12.23 17.18 -4.30
N ILE A 76 -13.07 18.23 -4.23
CA ILE A 76 -13.75 18.80 -5.41
C ILE A 76 -12.75 19.14 -6.51
N ASP A 77 -11.58 19.67 -6.14
CA ASP A 77 -10.50 19.97 -7.09
C ASP A 77 -9.33 18.99 -6.99
N ALA A 78 -9.00 18.54 -5.78
CA ALA A 78 -7.85 17.67 -5.58
C ALA A 78 -8.11 16.25 -6.11
N GLY A 79 -9.37 15.81 -6.15
CA GLY A 79 -9.77 14.42 -6.36
C GLY A 79 -9.50 13.52 -5.15
N ASP A 80 -10.26 12.43 -5.04
CA ASP A 80 -10.03 11.38 -4.05
C ASP A 80 -8.66 10.73 -4.29
N THR A 81 -7.84 10.68 -3.25
CA THR A 81 -6.55 9.96 -3.28
C THR A 81 -6.72 8.66 -2.51
N PHE A 82 -6.67 7.53 -3.22
CA PHE A 82 -6.87 6.21 -2.60
C PHE A 82 -5.85 5.95 -1.51
N CYS A 83 -6.31 5.47 -0.35
CA CYS A 83 -5.47 5.34 0.85
C CYS A 83 -4.30 4.34 0.75
N TYR A 84 -4.26 3.51 -0.31
CA TYR A 84 -3.15 2.59 -0.60
C TYR A 84 -2.33 2.97 -1.85
N ASP A 85 -2.57 4.14 -2.47
CA ASP A 85 -1.87 4.61 -3.66
C ASP A 85 -0.68 5.51 -3.32
N GLU A 86 0.49 4.92 -3.09
CA GLU A 86 1.72 5.64 -2.73
C GLU A 86 2.10 6.74 -3.72
N ALA A 87 1.87 6.54 -5.03
CA ALA A 87 2.21 7.52 -6.05
C ALA A 87 1.27 8.73 -6.01
N GLY A 88 -0.03 8.48 -5.82
CA GLY A 88 -1.04 9.53 -5.64
C GLY A 88 -0.82 10.39 -4.40
N TYR A 89 -0.14 9.86 -3.37
CA TYR A 89 0.18 10.63 -2.16
C TYR A 89 1.30 11.66 -2.35
N LEU A 90 2.15 11.54 -3.37
CA LEU A 90 3.32 12.41 -3.54
C LEU A 90 2.98 13.89 -3.71
N ASP A 91 1.86 14.20 -4.37
CA ASP A 91 1.40 15.56 -4.63
C ASP A 91 0.08 15.92 -3.92
N LYS A 92 -0.49 14.99 -3.14
CA LYS A 92 -1.76 15.14 -2.42
C LYS A 92 -1.83 16.43 -1.60
N ALA A 93 -0.85 16.66 -0.73
CA ALA A 93 -0.84 17.81 0.16
C ALA A 93 -0.85 19.15 -0.61
N ALA A 94 -0.13 19.23 -1.73
CA ALA A 94 -0.09 20.45 -2.54
C ALA A 94 -1.42 20.68 -3.27
N ARG A 95 -2.03 19.62 -3.83
CA ARG A 95 -3.35 19.68 -4.47
C ARG A 95 -4.45 20.09 -3.48
N GLU A 96 -4.48 19.47 -2.31
CA GLU A 96 -5.49 19.74 -1.29
C GLU A 96 -5.35 21.14 -0.68
N GLN A 97 -4.12 21.61 -0.43
CA GLN A 97 -3.90 22.98 0.04
C GLN A 97 -4.41 24.02 -0.97
N ALA A 98 -4.12 23.84 -2.26
CA ALA A 98 -4.61 24.73 -3.31
C ALA A 98 -6.14 24.69 -3.44
N ALA A 99 -6.74 23.50 -3.32
CA ALA A 99 -8.19 23.32 -3.32
C ALA A 99 -8.85 24.01 -2.11
N ALA A 100 -8.29 23.83 -0.91
CA ALA A 100 -8.76 24.46 0.31
C ALA A 100 -8.75 25.99 0.20
N GLU A 101 -7.66 26.57 -0.31
CA GLU A 101 -7.54 28.02 -0.51
C GLU A 101 -8.58 28.56 -1.49
N ARG A 102 -8.81 27.86 -2.61
CA ARG A 102 -9.82 28.28 -3.60
C ARG A 102 -11.24 28.13 -3.07
N ILE A 103 -11.58 26.96 -2.54
CA ILE A 103 -12.96 26.59 -2.22
C ILE A 103 -13.41 27.32 -0.95
N PHE A 104 -12.62 27.29 0.12
CA PHE A 104 -12.99 28.02 1.35
C PHE A 104 -12.89 29.53 1.16
N GLY A 105 -12.02 30.02 0.26
CA GLY A 105 -11.94 31.42 -0.11
C GLY A 105 -13.17 32.00 -0.82
N ILE A 106 -14.17 31.17 -1.16
CA ILE A 106 -15.49 31.65 -1.63
C ILE A 106 -16.28 32.26 -0.46
N LEU A 107 -16.06 31.77 0.77
CA LEU A 107 -16.76 32.25 1.96
C LEU A 107 -16.25 33.63 2.40
N PRO A 108 -17.05 34.39 3.17
CA PRO A 108 -16.55 35.53 3.93
C PRO A 108 -15.37 35.15 4.84
N ASP A 109 -14.40 36.05 5.01
CA ASP A 109 -13.11 35.79 5.69
C ASP A 109 -13.23 34.97 6.98
N ALA A 110 -14.12 35.36 7.90
CA ALA A 110 -14.27 34.65 9.18
C ALA A 110 -14.76 33.19 9.03
N GLN A 111 -15.59 32.91 8.03
CA GLN A 111 -16.05 31.55 7.73
C GLN A 111 -15.00 30.76 6.95
N ALA A 112 -14.30 31.40 6.01
CA ALA A 112 -13.17 30.80 5.29
C ALA A 112 -12.07 30.34 6.26
N ASP A 113 -11.67 31.22 7.19
CA ASP A 113 -10.68 30.92 8.23
C ASP A 113 -11.11 29.75 9.11
N ARG A 114 -12.40 29.69 9.47
CA ARG A 114 -12.96 28.60 10.27
C ARG A 114 -12.92 27.26 9.53
N CYS A 115 -13.33 27.21 8.26
CA CYS A 115 -13.29 26.00 7.45
C CYS A 115 -11.84 25.53 7.21
N MET A 116 -10.93 26.46 6.92
CA MET A 116 -9.50 26.17 6.80
C MET A 116 -8.92 25.60 8.10
N ALA A 117 -9.29 26.16 9.26
CA ALA A 117 -8.85 25.65 10.55
C ALA A 117 -9.40 24.25 10.86
N LEU A 118 -10.67 23.99 10.55
CA LEU A 118 -11.29 22.66 10.67
C LEU A 118 -10.58 21.62 9.80
N TRP A 119 -10.35 21.94 8.52
CA TRP A 119 -9.67 21.03 7.60
C TRP A 119 -8.23 20.74 8.07
N ARG A 120 -7.47 21.76 8.47
CA ARG A 120 -6.12 21.58 9.02
C ARG A 120 -6.09 20.77 10.31
N GLU A 121 -7.08 20.95 11.19
CA GLU A 121 -7.20 20.16 12.41
C GLU A 121 -7.42 18.68 12.10
N PHE A 122 -8.32 18.38 11.14
CA PHE A 122 -8.57 17.01 10.71
C PHE A 122 -7.31 16.36 10.12
N GLU A 123 -6.61 17.05 9.21
CA GLU A 123 -5.37 16.55 8.59
C GLU A 123 -4.23 16.35 9.60
N ALA A 124 -4.13 17.22 10.61
CA ALA A 124 -3.12 17.08 11.67
C ALA A 124 -3.37 15.87 12.56
N GLY A 125 -4.63 15.54 12.86
CA GLY A 125 -4.99 14.37 13.67
C GLY A 125 -4.49 14.44 15.13
N GLU A 126 -4.30 15.64 15.67
CA GLU A 126 -3.71 15.85 16.99
C GLU A 126 -4.75 16.00 18.12
N SER A 127 -5.88 16.66 17.85
CA SER A 127 -6.96 16.84 18.84
C SER A 127 -7.72 15.54 19.08
N ALA A 128 -8.40 15.43 20.23
CA ALA A 128 -9.23 14.26 20.54
C ALA A 128 -10.37 14.12 19.53
N GLU A 129 -10.96 15.24 19.11
CA GLU A 129 -11.99 15.31 18.09
C GLU A 129 -11.46 14.85 16.72
N ALA A 130 -10.28 15.31 16.30
CA ALA A 130 -9.67 14.88 15.05
C ALA A 130 -9.33 13.40 15.07
N GLN A 131 -8.68 12.90 16.13
CA GLN A 131 -8.34 11.47 16.27
C GLN A 131 -9.58 10.58 16.19
N PHE A 132 -10.65 10.96 16.89
CA PHE A 132 -11.93 10.26 16.83
C PHE A 132 -12.52 10.33 15.42
N ALA A 133 -12.58 11.50 14.79
CA ALA A 133 -13.08 11.68 13.43
C ALA A 133 -12.28 10.83 12.40
N THR A 134 -10.95 10.83 12.47
CA THR A 134 -10.13 10.03 11.57
C THR A 134 -10.17 8.53 11.87
N ALA A 135 -10.61 8.12 13.07
CA ALA A 135 -10.92 6.71 13.36
C ALA A 135 -12.21 6.27 12.66
N LEU A 136 -13.24 7.13 12.63
CA LEU A 136 -14.47 6.88 11.89
C LEU A 136 -14.20 6.79 10.38
N ASP A 137 -13.41 7.73 9.84
CA ASP A 137 -12.96 7.76 8.43
C ASP A 137 -12.21 6.48 8.01
N ARG A 138 -11.51 5.83 8.94
CA ARG A 138 -10.83 4.55 8.69
C ARG A 138 -11.78 3.35 8.81
N LEU A 139 -12.65 3.38 9.81
CA LEU A 139 -13.56 2.30 10.13
C LEU A 139 -14.62 2.10 9.04
N GLN A 140 -15.21 3.19 8.57
CA GLN A 140 -16.29 3.16 7.59
C GLN A 140 -15.93 2.39 6.30
N PRO A 141 -14.81 2.71 5.60
CA PRO A 141 -14.46 2.02 4.37
C PRO A 141 -14.03 0.59 4.63
N MET A 142 -13.50 0.25 5.81
CA MET A 142 -13.23 -1.14 6.18
C MET A 142 -14.52 -1.96 6.24
N LEU A 143 -15.56 -1.43 6.89
CA LEU A 143 -16.86 -2.09 6.99
C LEU A 143 -17.49 -2.25 5.60
N LEU A 144 -17.43 -1.22 4.75
CA LEU A 144 -17.96 -1.31 3.38
C LEU A 144 -17.19 -2.30 2.51
N ASN A 145 -15.85 -2.32 2.59
CA ASN A 145 -15.05 -3.32 1.90
C ASN A 145 -15.41 -4.73 2.34
N TRP A 146 -15.54 -4.99 3.65
CA TRP A 146 -15.94 -6.30 4.14
C TRP A 146 -17.35 -6.70 3.66
N ARG A 147 -18.33 -5.81 3.75
CA ARG A 147 -19.73 -6.10 3.35
C ARG A 147 -19.93 -6.26 1.84
N SER A 148 -19.14 -5.58 1.03
CA SER A 148 -19.09 -5.75 -0.43
C SER A 148 -18.25 -6.95 -0.88
N GLY A 149 -17.93 -7.85 0.05
CA GLY A 149 -17.13 -9.04 -0.22
C GLY A 149 -15.74 -8.68 -0.69
N GLY A 150 -15.07 -7.70 -0.10
CA GLY A 150 -13.69 -7.30 -0.36
C GLY A 150 -13.52 -6.07 -1.24
N GLY A 151 -14.56 -5.60 -1.94
CA GLY A 151 -14.57 -4.32 -2.68
C GLY A 151 -13.24 -3.83 -3.24
N SER A 152 -12.81 -2.65 -2.77
CA SER A 152 -11.53 -2.02 -3.12
C SER A 152 -10.30 -2.83 -2.66
N TRP A 153 -10.37 -3.65 -1.61
CA TRP A 153 -9.27 -4.54 -1.25
C TRP A 153 -8.97 -5.55 -2.35
N ARG A 154 -9.99 -6.23 -2.86
CA ARG A 154 -9.83 -7.19 -3.97
C ARG A 154 -9.47 -6.50 -5.27
N ASN A 155 -10.14 -5.38 -5.57
CA ASN A 155 -9.94 -4.68 -6.85
C ASN A 155 -8.51 -4.12 -7.01
N HIS A 156 -7.82 -3.88 -5.90
CA HIS A 156 -6.48 -3.28 -5.88
C HIS A 156 -5.43 -4.19 -5.22
N ASP A 157 -5.71 -5.49 -5.05
CA ASP A 157 -4.83 -6.48 -4.43
C ASP A 157 -4.21 -6.01 -3.09
N VAL A 158 -5.00 -5.32 -2.26
CA VAL A 158 -4.55 -4.75 -0.98
C VAL A 158 -4.16 -5.88 -0.01
N ARG A 159 -3.04 -5.68 0.67
CA ARG A 159 -2.41 -6.66 1.56
C ARG A 159 -2.77 -6.48 3.02
N GLU A 160 -2.62 -7.55 3.80
CA GLU A 160 -2.87 -7.56 5.25
C GLU A 160 -2.11 -6.45 5.98
N ALA A 161 -0.80 -6.32 5.78
CA ALA A 161 0.01 -5.28 6.42
C ALA A 161 -0.49 -3.88 6.08
N GLN A 162 -0.95 -3.65 4.85
CA GLN A 162 -1.50 -2.37 4.43
C GLN A 162 -2.81 -2.07 5.17
N VAL A 163 -3.72 -3.05 5.24
CA VAL A 163 -4.98 -2.89 5.99
C VAL A 163 -4.68 -2.70 7.49
N GLN A 164 -3.84 -3.54 8.09
CA GLN A 164 -3.45 -3.44 9.50
C GLN A 164 -2.85 -2.08 9.82
N ALA A 165 -1.91 -1.59 9.00
CA ALA A 165 -1.30 -0.28 9.18
C ALA A 165 -2.34 0.84 9.08
N ARG A 166 -3.21 0.82 8.07
CA ARG A 166 -4.28 1.81 7.87
C ARG A 166 -5.25 1.84 9.05
N GLN A 167 -5.61 0.68 9.61
CA GLN A 167 -6.58 0.57 10.69
C GLN A 167 -5.99 0.75 12.10
N SER A 168 -4.67 0.60 12.27
CA SER A 168 -4.02 0.66 13.59
C SER A 168 -4.36 1.88 14.47
N PRO A 169 -4.58 3.10 13.94
CA PRO A 169 -4.96 4.25 14.77
C PRO A 169 -6.31 4.09 15.49
N ILE A 170 -7.22 3.24 14.98
CA ILE A 170 -8.52 2.96 15.62
C ILE A 170 -8.32 2.35 17.01
N ARG A 171 -7.25 1.56 17.20
CA ARG A 171 -6.93 0.94 18.50
C ARG A 171 -6.92 1.94 19.64
N ASP A 172 -6.36 3.12 19.38
CA ASP A 172 -6.14 4.14 20.40
C ASP A 172 -7.28 5.17 20.40
N ALA A 173 -7.85 5.51 19.24
CA ALA A 173 -8.89 6.53 19.08
C ALA A 173 -10.34 6.03 19.24
N LEU A 174 -10.60 4.74 19.03
CA LEU A 174 -11.89 4.09 19.28
C LEU A 174 -11.68 2.64 19.78
N PRO A 175 -11.13 2.45 21.00
CA PRO A 175 -10.65 1.14 21.45
C PRO A 175 -11.72 0.04 21.47
N VAL A 176 -12.99 0.40 21.68
CA VAL A 176 -14.12 -0.56 21.69
C VAL A 176 -14.31 -1.24 20.33
N ALA A 177 -13.95 -0.58 19.23
CA ALA A 177 -14.09 -1.12 17.88
C ALA A 177 -12.92 -2.04 17.49
N TRP A 178 -11.79 -1.97 18.19
CA TRP A 178 -10.57 -2.67 17.80
C TRP A 178 -10.70 -4.21 17.74
N PRO A 179 -11.38 -4.89 18.68
CA PRO A 179 -11.61 -6.33 18.56
C PRO A 179 -12.38 -6.70 17.30
N MET A 180 -13.43 -5.92 16.96
CA MET A 180 -14.22 -6.13 15.75
C MET A 180 -13.38 -5.87 14.49
N VAL A 181 -12.52 -4.83 14.49
CA VAL A 181 -11.58 -4.57 13.39
C VAL A 181 -10.69 -5.78 13.14
N GLN A 182 -10.08 -6.34 14.19
CA GLN A 182 -9.20 -7.50 14.07
C GLN A 182 -9.95 -8.75 13.59
N GLU A 183 -11.15 -9.00 14.11
CA GLU A 183 -12.01 -10.11 13.67
C GLU A 183 -12.41 -9.96 12.19
N THR A 184 -12.76 -8.74 11.77
CA THR A 184 -13.11 -8.43 10.37
C THR A 184 -11.93 -8.66 9.43
N ILE A 185 -10.72 -8.23 9.81
CA ILE A 185 -9.51 -8.46 9.01
C ILE A 185 -9.22 -9.97 8.92
N ALA A 186 -9.29 -10.69 10.04
CA ALA A 186 -9.05 -12.14 10.06
C ALA A 186 -10.08 -12.91 9.21
N GLU A 187 -11.36 -12.56 9.28
CA GLU A 187 -12.40 -13.15 8.44
C GLU A 187 -12.18 -12.82 6.96
N ALA A 188 -11.89 -11.55 6.63
CA ALA A 188 -11.61 -11.13 5.27
C ALA A 188 -10.39 -11.87 4.69
N MET A 189 -9.36 -12.13 5.50
CA MET A 189 -8.21 -12.96 5.13
C MET A 189 -8.61 -14.43 4.89
N ALA A 190 -9.38 -15.03 5.80
CA ALA A 190 -9.86 -16.41 5.66
C ALA A 190 -10.75 -16.60 4.42
N LEU A 191 -11.50 -15.57 4.03
CA LEU A 191 -12.33 -15.55 2.83
C LEU A 191 -11.55 -15.15 1.55
N GLY A 192 -10.26 -14.83 1.65
CA GLY A 192 -9.43 -14.42 0.50
C GLY A 192 -9.80 -13.05 -0.08
N LEU A 193 -10.40 -12.18 0.72
CA LEU A 193 -10.82 -10.82 0.34
C LEU A 193 -9.68 -9.80 0.45
N ILE A 194 -8.71 -10.07 1.33
CA ILE A 194 -7.47 -9.35 1.50
C ILE A 194 -6.34 -10.30 1.11
N ARG A 195 -5.28 -9.77 0.48
CA ARG A 195 -4.11 -10.57 0.14
C ARG A 195 -3.25 -10.82 1.39
N PRO A 196 -2.82 -12.06 1.65
CA PRO A 196 -1.85 -12.30 2.71
C PRO A 196 -0.52 -11.59 2.42
N ASP A 197 0.14 -11.13 3.49
CA ASP A 197 1.51 -10.64 3.39
C ASP A 197 2.46 -11.75 2.95
N GLU A 198 2.19 -13.00 3.33
CA GLU A 198 3.05 -14.16 3.09
C GLU A 198 3.17 -14.59 1.62
N GLU A 199 2.39 -14.05 0.68
CA GLU A 199 2.66 -14.25 -0.75
C GLU A 199 3.62 -13.19 -1.33
N LEU A 200 4.84 -13.14 -0.78
CA LEU A 200 6.01 -12.50 -1.42
C LEU A 200 6.95 -13.55 -2.02
N LEU A 201 7.22 -14.61 -1.26
CA LEU A 201 8.02 -15.74 -1.69
C LEU A 201 7.16 -17.01 -1.53
N PRO A 202 6.60 -17.57 -2.63
CA PRO A 202 5.73 -18.73 -2.57
C PRO A 202 6.49 -19.98 -2.15
N ASP A 203 5.75 -20.99 -1.68
CA ASP A 203 6.32 -22.31 -1.49
C ASP A 203 6.95 -22.81 -2.80
N GLY A 204 8.17 -23.31 -2.67
CA GLY A 204 9.01 -23.73 -3.79
C GLY A 204 10.12 -24.64 -3.31
N ILE A 205 10.93 -25.12 -4.25
CA ILE A 205 12.05 -26.01 -3.93
C ILE A 205 13.15 -25.16 -3.31
N ASP A 206 13.64 -25.58 -2.15
CA ASP A 206 14.85 -25.02 -1.53
C ASP A 206 16.03 -25.13 -2.52
N PRO A 207 16.84 -24.07 -2.76
CA PRO A 207 17.90 -24.13 -3.77
C PRO A 207 18.99 -25.17 -3.51
N GLN A 208 19.23 -25.55 -2.24
CA GLN A 208 20.16 -26.62 -1.91
C GLN A 208 19.55 -27.99 -2.23
N ALA A 209 18.26 -28.17 -1.95
CA ALA A 209 17.52 -29.36 -2.39
C ALA A 209 17.47 -29.46 -3.93
N TYR A 210 17.28 -28.33 -4.62
CA TYR A 210 17.34 -28.27 -6.08
C TYR A 210 18.74 -28.60 -6.62
N LEU A 211 19.80 -28.07 -5.99
CA LEU A 211 21.19 -28.39 -6.32
C LEU A 211 21.45 -29.91 -6.22
N ASN A 212 20.95 -30.53 -5.17
CA ASN A 212 21.12 -31.97 -4.91
C ASN A 212 20.25 -32.87 -5.79
N SER A 213 19.29 -32.31 -6.54
CA SER A 213 18.41 -33.08 -7.42
C SER A 213 19.11 -33.62 -8.67
N ASP A 214 20.23 -33.02 -9.07
CA ASP A 214 21.01 -33.42 -10.24
C ASP A 214 22.53 -33.30 -9.96
N PRO A 215 23.27 -34.42 -9.90
CA PRO A 215 24.72 -34.40 -9.68
C PRO A 215 25.51 -33.56 -10.71
N GLY A 216 24.93 -33.33 -11.91
CA GLY A 216 25.52 -32.48 -12.94
C GLY A 216 25.58 -31.00 -12.58
N PHE A 217 24.92 -30.56 -11.51
CA PHE A 217 24.93 -29.19 -11.01
C PHE A 217 26.15 -28.88 -10.13
N MET A 218 26.61 -29.87 -9.36
CA MET A 218 27.69 -29.70 -8.38
C MET A 218 28.98 -29.10 -8.96
N PRO A 219 29.46 -29.51 -10.16
CA PRO A 219 30.67 -28.91 -10.73
C PRO A 219 30.55 -27.41 -11.03
N TYR A 220 29.35 -26.87 -11.23
CA TYR A 220 29.15 -25.43 -11.44
C TYR A 220 29.10 -24.66 -10.12
N TYR A 221 28.56 -25.28 -9.07
CA TYR A 221 28.58 -24.76 -7.71
C TYR A 221 30.01 -24.72 -7.15
N ASP A 222 30.73 -25.85 -7.16
CA ASP A 222 32.07 -25.99 -6.55
C ASP A 222 33.12 -25.05 -7.18
N ARG A 223 33.00 -24.80 -8.49
CA ARG A 223 33.93 -23.95 -9.23
C ARG A 223 33.57 -22.47 -9.18
N TYR A 224 32.39 -22.12 -8.66
CA TYR A 224 31.97 -20.74 -8.57
C TYR A 224 32.67 -20.06 -7.38
N GLN A 225 33.35 -18.96 -7.66
CA GLN A 225 34.00 -18.13 -6.65
C GLN A 225 33.28 -16.78 -6.65
N PRO A 226 32.38 -16.52 -5.68
CA PRO A 226 31.68 -15.26 -5.61
C PRO A 226 32.63 -14.08 -5.41
N ASP A 227 32.29 -12.94 -6.02
CA ASP A 227 33.03 -11.69 -5.85
C ASP A 227 32.65 -11.03 -4.52
N LEU A 228 33.46 -11.28 -3.48
CA LEU A 228 33.19 -10.83 -2.12
C LEU A 228 33.16 -9.30 -1.97
N GLU A 229 33.84 -8.54 -2.83
CA GLU A 229 33.79 -7.08 -2.77
C GLU A 229 32.41 -6.57 -3.21
N ARG A 230 31.90 -7.12 -4.32
CA ARG A 230 30.56 -6.79 -4.81
C ARG A 230 29.46 -7.29 -3.87
N ILE A 231 29.64 -8.45 -3.26
CA ILE A 231 28.68 -8.96 -2.25
C ILE A 231 28.53 -7.98 -1.09
N ARG A 232 29.63 -7.41 -0.57
CA ARG A 232 29.53 -6.38 0.48
C ARG A 232 28.80 -5.13 0.03
N GLN A 233 28.96 -4.72 -1.23
CA GLN A 233 28.22 -3.59 -1.79
C GLN A 233 26.73 -3.90 -1.92
N ILE A 234 26.39 -5.11 -2.35
CA ILE A 234 25.01 -5.61 -2.41
C ILE A 234 24.39 -5.63 -1.01
N GLU A 235 25.09 -6.21 -0.03
CA GLU A 235 24.62 -6.31 1.35
C GLU A 235 24.42 -4.93 1.99
N ALA A 236 25.35 -3.99 1.76
CA ALA A 236 25.22 -2.62 2.26
C ALA A 236 24.03 -1.87 1.65
N LEU A 237 23.73 -2.12 0.37
CA LEU A 237 22.65 -1.45 -0.35
C LEU A 237 21.28 -2.11 -0.09
N GLN A 238 21.24 -3.43 0.02
CA GLN A 238 20.03 -4.21 0.22
C GLN A 238 20.30 -5.40 1.16
N PRO A 239 20.21 -5.19 2.49
CA PRO A 239 20.51 -6.23 3.48
C PRO A 239 19.59 -7.45 3.39
N ARG A 240 18.35 -7.26 2.92
CA ARG A 240 17.34 -8.32 2.77
C ARG A 240 16.74 -8.27 1.38
N ALA A 241 16.58 -9.41 0.73
CA ALA A 241 15.84 -9.51 -0.54
C ALA A 241 15.16 -10.88 -0.64
N ASP A 242 14.07 -10.91 -1.41
CA ASP A 242 13.41 -12.15 -1.81
C ASP A 242 13.76 -12.47 -3.25
N LEU A 243 13.92 -13.76 -3.55
CA LEU A 243 14.30 -14.20 -4.88
C LEU A 243 13.52 -15.41 -5.38
N LEU A 244 12.92 -15.25 -6.55
CA LEU A 244 12.31 -16.34 -7.30
C LEU A 244 13.24 -16.81 -8.43
N ILE A 245 13.53 -18.10 -8.45
CA ILE A 245 14.35 -18.73 -9.47
C ILE A 245 13.44 -19.67 -10.28
N PHE A 246 13.06 -19.26 -11.49
CA PHE A 246 12.30 -20.12 -12.38
C PHE A 246 13.26 -21.03 -13.14
N SER A 247 13.16 -22.35 -12.95
CA SER A 247 14.16 -23.29 -13.46
C SER A 247 13.57 -24.67 -13.78
N GLU A 248 14.27 -25.41 -14.63
CA GLU A 248 13.97 -26.79 -15.01
C GLU A 248 15.27 -27.58 -15.15
N ALA A 249 15.28 -28.83 -14.68
CA ALA A 249 16.50 -29.64 -14.61
C ALA A 249 17.11 -29.98 -15.98
N TRP A 250 16.28 -30.02 -17.04
CA TRP A 250 16.71 -30.30 -18.41
C TRP A 250 17.36 -29.09 -19.10
N CYS A 251 17.25 -27.88 -18.54
CA CYS A 251 17.76 -26.67 -19.18
C CYS A 251 19.27 -26.48 -18.93
N GLY A 252 20.02 -26.29 -20.02
CA GLY A 252 21.48 -26.11 -19.97
C GLY A 252 21.92 -24.83 -19.25
N ASP A 253 21.22 -23.72 -19.45
CA ASP A 253 21.49 -22.48 -18.73
C ASP A 253 21.14 -22.61 -17.24
N CYS A 254 20.08 -23.36 -16.90
CA CYS A 254 19.70 -23.63 -15.51
C CYS A 254 20.79 -24.43 -14.80
N ARG A 255 21.27 -25.51 -15.44
CA ARG A 255 22.39 -26.34 -14.97
C ARG A 255 23.66 -25.54 -14.70
N ARG A 256 23.88 -24.46 -15.44
CA ARG A 256 25.04 -23.58 -15.27
C ARG A 256 24.82 -22.52 -14.19
N ASN A 257 23.72 -21.78 -14.24
CA ASN A 257 23.58 -20.53 -13.49
C ASN A 257 22.86 -20.70 -12.15
N VAL A 258 21.92 -21.65 -12.01
CA VAL A 258 21.24 -21.89 -10.71
C VAL A 258 22.23 -22.34 -9.63
N PRO A 259 23.16 -23.28 -9.89
CA PRO A 259 24.15 -23.70 -8.88
C PRO A 259 25.10 -22.56 -8.47
N ARG A 260 25.51 -21.72 -9.43
CA ARG A 260 26.34 -20.53 -9.17
C ARG A 260 25.60 -19.54 -8.27
N TRP A 261 24.31 -19.35 -8.54
CA TRP A 261 23.46 -18.51 -7.73
C TRP A 261 23.29 -19.06 -6.31
N THR A 262 23.03 -20.37 -6.17
CA THR A 262 22.96 -21.02 -4.85
C THR A 262 24.23 -20.76 -4.04
N ARG A 263 25.42 -20.88 -4.65
CA ARG A 263 26.70 -20.58 -3.98
C ARG A 263 26.85 -19.10 -3.61
N LEU A 264 26.37 -18.17 -4.44
CA LEU A 264 26.40 -16.74 -4.16
C LEU A 264 25.58 -16.38 -2.91
N VAL A 265 24.34 -16.88 -2.81
CA VAL A 265 23.44 -16.48 -1.72
C VAL A 265 23.84 -17.06 -0.36
N GLU A 266 24.71 -18.06 -0.31
CA GLU A 266 25.33 -18.49 0.95
C GLU A 266 26.17 -17.38 1.61
N GLU A 267 26.69 -16.45 0.82
CA GLU A 267 27.40 -15.25 1.30
C GLU A 267 26.42 -14.10 1.64
N LEU A 268 25.11 -14.28 1.40
CA LEU A 268 24.02 -13.33 1.70
C LEU A 268 22.90 -14.03 2.51
N PRO A 269 23.16 -14.44 3.77
CA PRO A 269 22.25 -15.31 4.53
C PRO A 269 20.89 -14.68 4.88
N GLN A 270 20.76 -13.36 4.76
CA GLN A 270 19.51 -12.63 4.98
C GLN A 270 18.61 -12.57 3.74
N TRP A 271 19.10 -13.03 2.59
CA TRP A 271 18.30 -13.14 1.37
C TRP A 271 17.55 -14.46 1.33
N ARG A 272 16.24 -14.41 1.11
CA ARG A 272 15.40 -15.60 0.97
C ARG A 272 15.27 -15.97 -0.50
N ASN A 273 15.24 -17.25 -0.81
CA ASN A 273 15.17 -17.72 -2.20
C ASN A 273 14.34 -19.01 -2.35
N ARG A 274 13.63 -19.14 -3.48
CA ARG A 274 12.88 -20.34 -3.85
C ARG A 274 13.04 -20.65 -5.33
N VAL A 275 13.22 -21.93 -5.64
CA VAL A 275 13.19 -22.43 -7.02
C VAL A 275 11.77 -22.87 -7.37
N LEU A 276 11.25 -22.36 -8.48
CA LEU A 276 9.93 -22.69 -9.00
C LEU A 276 10.07 -23.37 -10.37
N PRO A 277 9.23 -24.36 -10.68
CA PRO A 277 9.11 -24.89 -12.04
C PRO A 277 8.72 -23.80 -13.04
N ARG A 278 9.11 -23.98 -14.30
CA ARG A 278 8.77 -23.04 -15.37
C ARG A 278 7.27 -22.87 -15.55
N GLU A 279 6.49 -23.91 -15.28
CA GLU A 279 5.03 -23.90 -15.45
C GLU A 279 4.26 -23.65 -14.14
N ALA A 280 4.95 -23.19 -13.08
CA ALA A 280 4.27 -22.78 -11.86
C ALA A 280 3.28 -21.64 -12.12
N PRO A 281 2.16 -21.52 -11.37
CA PRO A 281 1.21 -20.41 -11.53
C PRO A 281 1.87 -19.02 -11.50
N HIS A 282 2.93 -18.88 -10.71
CA HIS A 282 3.74 -17.68 -10.59
C HIS A 282 4.45 -17.27 -11.88
N SER A 283 4.72 -18.19 -12.80
CA SER A 283 5.36 -17.88 -14.08
C SER A 283 4.52 -16.93 -14.94
N THR A 284 3.19 -17.05 -14.88
CA THR A 284 2.28 -16.13 -15.56
C THR A 284 2.36 -14.73 -14.95
N ARG A 285 2.36 -14.64 -13.61
CA ARG A 285 2.47 -13.38 -12.86
C ARG A 285 3.72 -12.60 -13.24
N TYR A 286 4.87 -13.26 -13.27
CA TYR A 286 6.14 -12.62 -13.58
C TYR A 286 6.48 -12.63 -15.08
N GLN A 287 5.55 -13.06 -15.95
CA GLN A 287 5.73 -13.11 -17.40
C GLN A 287 7.02 -13.87 -17.81
N ILE A 288 7.24 -15.04 -17.19
CA ILE A 288 8.44 -15.83 -17.39
C ILE A 288 8.38 -16.54 -18.75
N VAL A 289 9.20 -16.07 -19.69
CA VAL A 289 9.32 -16.66 -21.03
C VAL A 289 10.53 -17.58 -21.15
N ARG A 290 11.64 -17.20 -20.51
CA ARG A 290 12.94 -17.90 -20.58
C ARG A 290 13.41 -18.34 -19.20
N ILE A 291 14.23 -19.39 -19.14
CA ILE A 291 14.75 -19.95 -17.89
C ILE A 291 16.26 -20.27 -18.03
N PRO A 292 17.06 -20.11 -16.96
CA PRO A 292 16.64 -19.67 -15.63
C PRO A 292 16.33 -18.18 -15.63
N THR A 293 15.30 -17.77 -14.91
CA THR A 293 15.05 -16.35 -14.61
C THR A 293 15.10 -16.14 -13.12
N PHE A 294 15.96 -15.22 -12.69
CA PHE A 294 16.16 -14.83 -11.30
C PHE A 294 15.46 -13.49 -11.09
N VAL A 295 14.34 -13.48 -10.38
CA VAL A 295 13.56 -12.26 -10.10
C VAL A 295 13.86 -11.81 -8.68
N LEU A 296 14.45 -10.62 -8.53
CA LEU A 296 14.74 -10.00 -7.25
C LEU A 296 13.55 -9.14 -6.82
N LEU A 297 13.07 -9.39 -5.61
CA LEU A 297 11.91 -8.73 -5.02
C LEU A 297 12.32 -7.99 -3.75
N ASP A 298 11.78 -6.78 -3.57
CA ASP A 298 11.86 -6.06 -2.31
C ASP A 298 11.03 -6.85 -1.28
N PRO A 299 11.62 -7.26 -0.15
CA PRO A 299 11.01 -8.23 0.76
C PRO A 299 9.92 -7.62 1.65
N ASP A 300 9.77 -6.29 1.65
CA ASP A 300 8.77 -5.59 2.44
C ASP A 300 7.53 -5.26 1.58
N SER A 301 7.74 -4.84 0.32
CA SER A 301 6.67 -4.46 -0.61
C SER A 301 6.25 -5.56 -1.58
N GLY A 302 7.15 -6.52 -1.86
CA GLY A 302 6.98 -7.48 -2.95
C GLY A 302 7.19 -6.91 -4.34
N ALA A 303 7.61 -5.66 -4.45
CA ALA A 303 7.89 -5.03 -5.73
C ALA A 303 9.09 -5.71 -6.40
N GLU A 304 8.99 -5.93 -7.71
CA GLU A 304 10.13 -6.42 -8.47
C GLU A 304 11.20 -5.32 -8.59
N MET A 305 12.36 -5.55 -7.98
CA MET A 305 13.52 -4.67 -8.10
C MET A 305 14.18 -4.81 -9.46
N GLY A 306 14.16 -6.03 -10.00
CA GLY A 306 14.61 -6.37 -11.34
C GLY A 306 14.87 -7.87 -11.48
N ARG A 307 15.43 -8.28 -12.62
CA ARG A 307 15.68 -9.70 -12.91
C ARG A 307 16.90 -9.95 -13.80
N ILE A 308 17.45 -11.15 -13.69
CA ILE A 308 18.47 -11.71 -14.59
C ILE A 308 17.83 -12.85 -15.38
N VAL A 309 17.94 -12.81 -16.70
CA VAL A 309 17.30 -13.77 -17.62
C VAL A 309 18.36 -14.59 -18.35
N GLU A 310 18.30 -15.91 -18.22
CA GLU A 310 19.19 -16.93 -18.77
C GLU A 310 20.64 -16.84 -18.29
N ASN A 311 21.35 -15.78 -18.68
CA ASN A 311 22.76 -15.57 -18.37
C ASN A 311 22.98 -14.12 -17.87
N PRO A 312 23.85 -13.90 -16.86
CA PRO A 312 24.26 -12.56 -16.50
C PRO A 312 25.02 -11.89 -17.65
N GLN A 313 24.87 -10.58 -17.78
CA GLN A 313 25.59 -9.74 -18.74
C GLN A 313 27.07 -9.60 -18.36
N GLN A 314 27.36 -9.44 -17.06
CA GLN A 314 28.73 -9.40 -16.54
C GLN A 314 29.00 -10.55 -15.57
N SER A 315 28.33 -10.54 -14.43
CA SER A 315 28.34 -11.59 -13.41
C SER A 315 27.05 -11.53 -12.61
N LEU A 316 26.75 -12.56 -11.82
CA LEU A 316 25.54 -12.56 -10.99
C LEU A 316 25.58 -11.41 -9.98
N GLU A 317 26.73 -11.15 -9.37
CA GLU A 317 26.94 -10.05 -8.42
C GLU A 317 26.84 -8.69 -9.10
N ALA A 318 27.54 -8.50 -10.23
CA ALA A 318 27.57 -7.21 -10.93
C ALA A 318 26.18 -6.81 -11.43
N ASP A 319 25.45 -7.76 -12.01
CA ASP A 319 24.10 -7.53 -12.51
C ASP A 319 23.11 -7.29 -11.36
N SER A 320 23.23 -8.05 -10.25
CA SER A 320 22.39 -7.84 -9.05
C SER A 320 22.63 -6.46 -8.44
N LEU A 321 23.89 -6.04 -8.31
CA LEU A 321 24.22 -4.71 -7.80
C LEU A 321 23.66 -3.61 -8.70
N ALA A 322 23.78 -3.76 -10.03
CA ALA A 322 23.23 -2.79 -10.98
C ALA A 322 21.69 -2.70 -10.93
N ILE A 323 21.00 -3.83 -10.70
CA ILE A 323 19.55 -3.88 -10.46
C ILE A 323 19.20 -3.06 -9.21
N LEU A 324 19.88 -3.33 -8.10
CA LEU A 324 19.62 -2.68 -6.82
C LEU A 324 19.90 -1.18 -6.86
N GLN A 325 21.02 -0.77 -7.47
CA GLN A 325 21.36 0.65 -7.61
C GLN A 325 20.30 1.42 -8.41
N ARG A 326 19.76 0.80 -9.46
CA ARG A 326 18.67 1.39 -10.24
C ARG A 326 17.39 1.47 -9.43
N TYR A 327 17.03 0.41 -8.73
CA TYR A 327 15.82 0.35 -7.91
C TYR A 327 15.83 1.45 -6.83
N HIS A 328 16.90 1.54 -6.05
CA HIS A 328 17.06 2.55 -5.00
C HIS A 328 17.18 3.99 -5.52
N GLY A 329 17.80 4.17 -6.69
CA GLY A 329 17.82 5.46 -7.39
C GLY A 329 16.43 5.93 -7.85
N LEU A 330 15.49 5.01 -8.12
CA LEU A 330 14.12 5.32 -8.50
C LEU A 330 13.20 5.55 -7.29
N THR A 331 13.45 4.86 -6.17
CA THR A 331 12.64 4.95 -4.94
C THR A 331 13.12 6.02 -3.96
N GLY A 332 14.22 6.73 -4.27
CA GLY A 332 14.77 7.79 -3.42
C GLY A 332 15.39 7.31 -2.11
N ARG A 333 15.49 5.99 -1.90
CA ARG A 333 16.22 5.38 -0.78
C ARG A 333 17.72 5.43 -1.08
N ASN A 334 18.35 6.58 -0.85
CA ASN A 334 19.81 6.59 -0.76
C ASN A 334 20.22 5.87 0.53
N ALA A 335 21.09 4.87 0.37
CA ALA A 335 21.67 4.04 1.43
C ALA A 335 22.27 4.84 2.58
#